data_AF-W7Q8D3-F1
#
_entry.id   AF-W7Q8D3-F1
#
_cell.length_a   1.000
_cell.length_b   1.000
_cell.length_c   1.000
_cell.angle_alpha   90.00
_cell.angle_beta   90.00
_cell.angle_gamma   90.00
#
_symmetry.space_group_name_H-M   'P 1'
#
loop_
_entity.id
_entity.type
_entity.pdbx_description
1 polymer ?
#
loop_
_entity_poly.entity_id
_entity_poly.type
_entity_poly.pdbx_seq_one_letter_code
_entity_poly.pdbx_strand_id
1 'polypeptide(L)'
;MYKSVLIGVSLAITSLTAAAGQQVGATLNHKQSLALADIPAGVIKQIAAVRPKFVAKEAEKEFKHGKVYIDVEGLDQYGNEIEFDMLQQDGTWKIVEIQRDLEMSQCPDSVVIALTKAHPDIQPKRIIESEQATGEIIYEFYTVDSAGQEAKYEVKLANGTAELLNQEWQH
;
A
#
# COMPACT_ATOMS: atom_id res chain seq x y z
N MET A 1 -5.81 61.76 28.20
CA MET A 1 -4.90 61.13 27.22
C MET A 1 -4.52 59.75 27.73
N TYR A 2 -4.85 58.73 26.93
CA TYR A 2 -4.56 57.28 26.93
C TYR A 2 -3.57 56.70 27.98
N LYS A 3 -3.71 55.45 28.47
CA LYS A 3 -3.83 54.20 27.69
C LYS A 3 -4.45 53.06 28.54
N SER A 4 -5.46 52.40 27.99
CA SER A 4 -5.89 51.06 28.40
C SER A 4 -4.89 50.03 27.86
N VAL A 5 -4.47 49.08 28.71
CA VAL A 5 -3.64 47.93 28.31
C VAL A 5 -4.57 46.73 28.11
N LEU A 6 -4.69 46.28 26.87
CA LEU A 6 -5.32 45.01 26.50
C LEU A 6 -4.25 43.92 26.59
N ILE A 7 -4.45 42.95 27.48
CA ILE A 7 -3.68 41.70 27.52
C ILE A 7 -4.35 40.73 26.56
N GLY A 8 -3.76 40.54 25.39
CA GLY A 8 -4.16 39.50 24.44
C GLY A 8 -3.55 38.17 24.86
N VAL A 9 -4.38 37.21 25.28
CA VAL A 9 -3.97 35.81 25.44
C VAL A 9 -3.99 35.16 24.07
N SER A 10 -2.81 34.95 23.47
CA SER A 10 -2.67 34.09 22.30
C SER A 10 -2.71 32.63 22.75
N LEU A 11 -3.79 31.95 22.44
CA LEU A 11 -3.91 30.50 22.57
C LEU A 11 -3.26 29.87 21.32
N ALA A 12 -2.00 29.44 21.45
CA ALA A 12 -1.34 28.67 20.41
C ALA A 12 -1.92 27.25 20.42
N ILE A 13 -2.73 26.93 19.41
CA ILE A 13 -3.16 25.55 19.14
C ILE A 13 -2.02 24.89 18.38
N THR A 14 -1.17 24.14 19.08
CA THR A 14 -0.18 23.25 18.47
C THR A 14 -0.91 22.02 17.96
N SER A 15 -1.15 21.97 16.65
CA SER A 15 -1.53 20.74 15.95
C SER A 15 -0.37 19.74 16.06
N LEU A 16 -0.48 18.78 16.97
CA LEU A 16 0.38 17.60 16.99
C LEU A 16 -0.08 16.68 15.85
N THR A 17 0.46 16.87 14.64
CA THR A 17 0.50 15.79 13.67
C THR A 17 1.52 14.78 14.17
N ALA A 18 1.05 13.67 14.71
CA ALA A 18 1.89 12.49 14.87
C ALA A 18 2.36 12.09 13.47
N ALA A 19 3.63 12.32 13.17
CA ALA A 19 4.25 11.71 12.00
C ALA A 19 4.32 10.21 12.30
N ALA A 20 3.35 9.45 11.79
CA ALA A 20 3.54 8.02 11.61
C ALA A 20 4.82 7.86 10.78
N GLY A 21 5.74 7.00 11.23
CA GLY A 21 6.95 6.72 10.47
C GLY A 21 6.55 6.22 9.08
N GLN A 22 7.23 6.71 8.04
CA GLN A 22 6.98 6.28 6.66
C GLN A 22 7.21 4.76 6.55
N GLN A 23 6.23 4.04 5.99
CA GLN A 23 6.31 2.59 5.83
C GLN A 23 7.39 2.22 4.80
N VAL A 24 8.08 1.10 5.02
CA VAL A 24 9.09 0.61 4.09
C VAL A 24 8.44 0.35 2.72
N GLY A 25 9.07 0.86 1.66
CA GLY A 25 8.62 0.78 0.28
C GLY A 25 7.91 2.05 -0.20
N ALA A 26 7.47 2.93 0.70
CA ALA A 26 6.75 4.15 0.32
C ALA A 26 7.61 5.14 -0.48
N THR A 27 8.95 5.06 -0.41
CA THR A 27 9.83 5.95 -1.19
C THR A 27 9.93 5.54 -2.67
N LEU A 28 9.49 4.32 -3.00
CA LEU A 28 9.51 3.78 -4.36
C LEU A 28 8.27 4.18 -5.18
N ASN A 29 7.27 4.78 -4.54
CA ASN A 29 6.00 5.14 -5.15
C ASN A 29 5.77 6.66 -5.11
N HIS A 30 4.87 7.15 -5.98
CA HIS A 30 4.52 8.57 -6.04
C HIS A 30 3.04 8.76 -5.71
N LYS A 31 2.71 8.46 -4.45
CA LYS A 31 1.36 8.51 -3.91
C LYS A 31 1.06 9.87 -3.26
N GLN A 32 -0.21 10.24 -3.27
CA GLN A 32 -0.75 11.43 -2.60
C GLN A 32 -1.90 11.01 -1.70
N SER A 33 -1.89 11.43 -0.43
CA SER A 33 -2.99 11.14 0.48
C SER A 33 -4.32 11.66 -0.06
N LEU A 34 -5.35 10.83 0.04
CA LEU A 34 -6.73 11.11 -0.33
C LEU A 34 -7.59 11.04 0.93
N ALA A 35 -8.34 12.10 1.23
CA ALA A 35 -9.24 12.05 2.38
C ALA A 35 -10.31 10.96 2.17
N LEU A 36 -10.68 10.24 3.23
CA LEU A 36 -11.68 9.16 3.14
C LEU A 36 -13.03 9.64 2.56
N ALA A 37 -13.40 10.90 2.83
CA ALA A 37 -14.62 11.52 2.30
C ALA A 37 -14.55 11.79 0.78
N ASP A 38 -13.35 11.81 0.21
CA ASP A 38 -13.09 12.08 -1.20
C ASP A 38 -12.91 10.78 -2.03
N ILE A 39 -12.97 9.61 -1.39
CA ILE A 39 -12.95 8.33 -2.11
C ILE A 39 -14.20 8.25 -3.02
N PRO A 40 -14.03 8.02 -4.34
CA PRO A 40 -15.16 7.92 -5.25
C PRO A 40 -16.15 6.83 -4.81
N ALA A 41 -17.45 7.12 -4.85
CA ALA A 41 -18.48 6.12 -4.48
C ALA A 41 -18.37 4.81 -5.29
N GLY A 42 -17.86 4.90 -6.53
CA GLY A 42 -17.57 3.73 -7.36
C GLY A 42 -16.51 2.81 -6.76
N VAL A 43 -15.47 3.35 -6.11
CA VAL A 43 -14.43 2.58 -5.41
C VAL A 43 -15.04 1.83 -4.23
N ILE A 44 -15.71 2.55 -3.32
CA ILE A 44 -16.33 1.96 -2.13
C ILE A 44 -17.33 0.87 -2.52
N LYS A 45 -18.10 1.08 -3.59
CA LYS A 45 -19.05 0.07 -4.10
C LYS A 45 -18.35 -1.21 -4.56
N GLN A 46 -17.22 -1.13 -5.26
CA GLN A 46 -16.48 -2.31 -5.69
C GLN A 46 -15.90 -3.07 -4.50
N ILE A 47 -15.27 -2.36 -3.56
CA ILE A 47 -14.70 -2.97 -2.35
C ILE A 47 -15.79 -3.66 -1.53
N ALA A 48 -16.91 -2.98 -1.28
CA ALA A 48 -18.04 -3.54 -0.53
C ALA A 48 -18.68 -4.77 -1.20
N ALA A 49 -18.57 -4.92 -2.52
CA ALA A 49 -19.06 -6.11 -3.22
C ALA A 49 -18.22 -7.36 -2.91
N VAL A 50 -16.92 -7.20 -2.66
CA VAL A 50 -15.97 -8.32 -2.42
C VAL A 50 -15.67 -8.51 -0.93
N ARG A 51 -15.70 -7.43 -0.14
CA ARG A 51 -15.56 -7.41 1.33
C ARG A 51 -16.61 -6.50 1.96
N PRO A 52 -17.85 -6.97 2.16
CA PRO A 52 -18.98 -6.14 2.64
C PRO A 52 -18.81 -5.52 4.03
N LYS A 53 -17.85 -6.00 4.83
CA LYS A 53 -17.57 -5.53 6.19
C LYS A 53 -16.21 -4.80 6.30
N PHE A 54 -15.58 -4.49 5.17
CA PHE A 54 -14.34 -3.73 5.17
C PHE A 54 -14.57 -2.30 5.70
N VAL A 55 -13.60 -1.79 6.45
CA VAL A 55 -13.61 -0.44 7.00
C VAL A 55 -12.33 0.28 6.56
N ALA A 56 -12.47 1.19 5.60
CA ALA A 56 -11.36 2.05 5.14
C ALA A 56 -10.79 2.89 6.30
N LYS A 57 -9.47 2.99 6.34
CA LYS A 57 -8.69 3.76 7.33
C LYS A 57 -7.82 4.80 6.66
N GLU A 58 -7.26 4.46 5.51
CA GLU A 58 -6.44 5.35 4.70
C GLU A 58 -6.85 5.21 3.24
N ALA A 59 -6.55 6.26 2.47
CA ALA A 59 -6.60 6.17 1.04
C ALA A 59 -5.50 7.05 0.44
N GLU A 60 -4.91 6.57 -0.63
CA GLU A 60 -3.93 7.30 -1.41
C GLU A 60 -4.31 7.27 -2.89
N LYS A 61 -3.81 8.24 -3.64
CA LYS A 61 -3.99 8.33 -5.08
C LYS A 61 -2.63 8.31 -5.75
N GLU A 62 -2.48 7.46 -6.76
CA GLU A 62 -1.24 7.34 -7.52
C GLU A 62 -1.48 7.56 -9.01
N PHE A 63 -0.48 8.14 -9.67
CA PHE A 63 -0.40 8.27 -11.11
C PHE A 63 0.83 7.51 -11.62
N LYS A 64 0.61 6.32 -12.18
CA LYS A 64 1.70 5.42 -12.60
C LYS A 64 1.38 4.84 -13.98
N HIS A 65 2.39 4.74 -14.85
CA HIS A 65 2.24 4.17 -16.19
C HIS A 65 1.08 4.76 -17.04
N GLY A 66 0.77 6.04 -16.84
CA GLY A 66 -0.36 6.71 -17.53
C GLY A 66 -1.76 6.32 -17.01
N LYS A 67 -1.81 5.61 -15.88
CA LYS A 67 -3.02 5.15 -15.21
C LYS A 67 -3.23 5.90 -13.90
N VAL A 68 -4.46 5.87 -13.40
CA VAL A 68 -4.85 6.46 -12.11
C VAL A 68 -5.29 5.34 -11.19
N TYR A 69 -4.63 5.27 -10.04
CA TYR A 69 -4.92 4.32 -8.98
C TYR A 69 -5.47 5.05 -7.75
N ILE A 70 -6.31 4.35 -7.00
CA ILE A 70 -6.64 4.70 -5.63
C ILE A 70 -6.40 3.47 -4.79
N ASP A 71 -5.55 3.61 -3.78
CA ASP A 71 -5.22 2.53 -2.87
C ASP A 71 -6.03 2.78 -1.61
N VAL A 72 -6.78 1.77 -1.17
CA VAL A 72 -7.66 1.89 -0.01
C VAL A 72 -7.26 0.86 1.03
N GLU A 73 -6.53 1.32 2.03
CA GLU A 73 -6.10 0.51 3.17
C GLU A 73 -7.14 0.57 4.30
N GLY A 74 -7.34 -0.56 4.98
CA GLY A 74 -8.19 -0.61 6.14
C GLY A 74 -8.30 -1.99 6.75
N LEU A 75 -9.37 -2.22 7.48
CA LEU A 75 -9.56 -3.45 8.25
C LEU A 75 -10.62 -4.34 7.63
N ASP A 76 -10.33 -5.64 7.55
CA ASP A 76 -11.30 -6.66 7.21
C ASP A 76 -12.26 -6.98 8.38
N GLN A 77 -13.16 -7.95 8.19
CA GLN A 77 -14.14 -8.32 9.21
C GLN A 77 -13.55 -8.97 10.48
N TYR A 78 -12.29 -9.39 10.42
CA TYR A 78 -11.55 -10.02 11.49
C TYR A 78 -10.55 -9.04 12.15
N GLY A 79 -10.44 -7.82 11.63
CA GLY A 79 -9.51 -6.80 12.12
C GLY A 79 -8.11 -6.90 11.51
N ASN A 80 -7.92 -7.68 10.45
CA ASN A 80 -6.64 -7.70 9.72
C ASN A 80 -6.55 -6.49 8.79
N GLU A 81 -5.36 -5.92 8.66
CA GLU A 81 -5.05 -4.90 7.66
C GLU A 81 -5.01 -5.51 6.26
N ILE A 82 -5.73 -4.88 5.33
CA ILE A 82 -5.73 -5.19 3.90
C ILE A 82 -5.81 -3.90 3.09
N GLU A 83 -5.20 -3.90 1.91
CA GLU A 83 -5.25 -2.80 0.94
C GLU A 83 -5.92 -3.27 -0.36
N PHE A 84 -6.65 -2.36 -1.02
CA PHE A 84 -7.22 -2.57 -2.34
C PHE A 84 -6.65 -1.54 -3.30
N ASP A 85 -6.03 -1.99 -4.39
CA ASP A 85 -5.64 -1.10 -5.47
C ASP A 85 -6.74 -1.03 -6.50
N MET A 86 -7.22 0.19 -6.70
CA MET A 86 -8.35 0.48 -7.57
C MET A 86 -7.84 1.17 -8.82
N LEU A 87 -7.91 0.51 -9.96
CA LEU A 87 -7.57 1.11 -11.25
C LEU A 87 -8.78 1.81 -11.86
N GLN A 88 -8.60 3.05 -12.30
CA GLN A 88 -9.57 3.73 -13.15
C GLN A 88 -9.43 3.25 -14.60
N GLN A 89 -10.49 2.65 -15.14
CA GLN A 89 -10.56 2.20 -16.52
C GLN A 89 -11.95 2.47 -17.11
N ASP A 90 -11.97 3.12 -18.28
CA ASP A 90 -13.19 3.44 -19.04
C ASP A 90 -14.27 4.16 -18.21
N GLY A 91 -13.84 5.07 -17.33
CA GLY A 91 -14.72 5.81 -16.42
C GLY A 91 -15.27 4.98 -15.25
N THR A 92 -14.81 3.74 -15.07
CA THR A 92 -15.17 2.85 -13.96
C THR A 92 -13.95 2.52 -13.11
N TRP A 93 -14.19 2.08 -11.87
CA TRP A 93 -13.14 1.58 -10.98
C TRP A 93 -13.15 0.05 -10.96
N LYS A 94 -11.97 -0.56 -10.96
CA LYS A 94 -11.75 -2.00 -10.90
C LYS A 94 -10.76 -2.29 -9.78
N ILE A 95 -11.07 -3.29 -8.96
CA ILE A 95 -10.06 -3.88 -8.08
C ILE A 95 -9.09 -4.61 -9.02
N VAL A 96 -7.82 -4.21 -9.00
CA VAL A 96 -6.77 -4.92 -9.74
C VAL A 96 -5.94 -5.80 -8.83
N GLU A 97 -5.85 -5.46 -7.55
CA GLU A 97 -5.25 -6.31 -6.54
C GLU A 97 -5.81 -6.09 -5.13
N ILE A 98 -5.61 -7.10 -4.30
CA ILE A 98 -5.86 -7.07 -2.85
C ILE A 98 -4.56 -7.45 -2.16
N GLN A 99 -4.06 -6.56 -1.33
CA GLN A 99 -2.77 -6.71 -0.69
C GLN A 99 -2.88 -6.93 0.82
N ARG A 100 -1.89 -7.63 1.38
CA ARG A 100 -1.65 -7.69 2.81
C ARG A 100 -0.16 -7.84 3.13
N ASP A 101 0.24 -7.29 4.27
CA ASP A 101 1.58 -7.50 4.80
C ASP A 101 1.76 -8.92 5.35
N LEU A 102 2.95 -9.47 5.15
CA LEU A 102 3.37 -10.79 5.60
C LEU A 102 4.67 -10.74 6.40
N GLU A 103 4.77 -11.68 7.33
CA GLU A 103 6.04 -12.17 7.86
C GLU A 103 6.64 -13.21 6.92
N MET A 104 7.97 -13.34 6.91
CA MET A 104 8.67 -14.30 6.06
C MET A 104 8.17 -15.75 6.23
N SER A 105 7.79 -16.14 7.46
CA SER A 105 7.24 -17.48 7.75
C SER A 105 5.86 -17.74 7.15
N GLN A 106 5.17 -16.72 6.65
CA GLN A 106 3.88 -16.84 5.98
C GLN A 106 4.03 -16.99 4.46
N CYS A 107 5.22 -16.73 3.91
CA CYS A 107 5.49 -16.88 2.48
C CYS A 107 5.55 -18.37 2.08
N PRO A 108 5.03 -18.75 0.89
CA PRO A 108 5.21 -20.11 0.37
C PRO A 108 6.69 -20.45 0.15
N ASP A 109 7.08 -21.69 0.46
CA ASP A 109 8.47 -22.16 0.28
C ASP A 109 8.98 -21.95 -1.15
N SER A 110 8.14 -22.20 -2.16
CA SER A 110 8.51 -22.03 -3.57
C SER A 110 8.86 -20.57 -3.91
N VAL A 111 8.18 -19.61 -3.29
CA VAL A 111 8.40 -18.18 -3.45
C VAL A 111 9.73 -17.78 -2.81
N VAL A 112 9.97 -18.23 -1.57
CA VAL A 112 11.22 -17.98 -0.85
C VAL A 112 12.42 -18.59 -1.61
N ILE A 113 12.27 -19.81 -2.13
CA ILE A 113 13.30 -20.49 -2.93
C ILE A 113 13.58 -19.70 -4.22
N ALA A 114 12.55 -19.22 -4.93
CA ALA A 114 12.73 -18.45 -6.15
C ALA A 114 13.52 -17.16 -5.91
N LEU A 115 13.19 -16.45 -4.83
CA LEU A 115 13.88 -15.22 -4.41
C LEU A 115 15.35 -15.49 -4.03
N THR A 116 15.56 -16.42 -3.10
CA THR A 116 16.88 -16.68 -2.50
C THR A 116 17.85 -17.40 -3.44
N LYS A 117 17.35 -18.07 -4.48
CA LYS A 117 18.19 -18.61 -5.55
C LYS A 117 18.98 -17.51 -6.28
N ALA A 118 18.38 -16.33 -6.47
CA ALA A 118 19.04 -15.18 -7.09
C ALA A 118 19.68 -14.25 -6.05
N HIS A 119 19.09 -14.16 -4.86
CA HIS A 119 19.52 -13.29 -3.77
C HIS A 119 19.67 -14.05 -2.44
N PRO A 120 20.72 -14.87 -2.26
CA PRO A 120 20.85 -15.77 -1.10
C PRO A 120 20.85 -15.06 0.26
N ASP A 121 21.38 -13.84 0.30
CA ASP A 121 21.55 -13.07 1.53
C ASP A 121 20.47 -11.99 1.73
N ILE A 122 19.38 -12.02 0.95
CA ILE A 122 18.34 -11.00 1.02
C ILE A 122 17.70 -10.94 2.42
N GLN A 123 17.50 -9.73 2.93
CA GLN A 123 16.86 -9.47 4.23
C GLN A 123 15.71 -8.49 4.05
N PRO A 124 14.52 -8.94 3.63
CA PRO A 124 13.37 -8.09 3.47
C PRO A 124 12.99 -7.41 4.80
N LYS A 125 12.61 -6.14 4.73
CA LYS A 125 12.11 -5.32 5.83
C LYS A 125 10.59 -5.19 5.81
N ARG A 126 9.97 -5.47 4.67
CA ARG A 126 8.53 -5.59 4.47
C ARG A 126 8.28 -6.60 3.37
N ILE A 127 7.23 -7.39 3.52
CA ILE A 127 6.80 -8.37 2.52
C ILE A 127 5.31 -8.16 2.29
N ILE A 128 4.91 -7.98 1.04
CA ILE A 128 3.50 -7.87 0.66
C ILE A 128 3.12 -9.10 -0.16
N GLU A 129 1.97 -9.69 0.15
CA GLU A 129 1.26 -10.59 -0.74
C GLU A 129 0.18 -9.80 -1.48
N SER A 130 0.29 -9.74 -2.80
CA SER A 130 -0.63 -9.03 -3.68
C SER A 130 -1.40 -10.00 -4.57
N GLU A 131 -2.66 -10.29 -4.20
CA GLU A 131 -3.58 -11.13 -4.97
C GLU A 131 -4.11 -10.34 -6.18
N GLN A 132 -3.72 -10.75 -7.38
CA GLN A 132 -4.11 -10.07 -8.62
C GLN A 132 -5.53 -10.48 -9.05
N ALA A 133 -6.27 -9.57 -9.67
CA ALA A 133 -7.59 -9.87 -10.25
C ALA A 133 -7.54 -10.92 -11.38
N THR A 134 -6.35 -11.16 -11.96
CA THR A 134 -6.08 -12.16 -13.00
C THR A 134 -5.76 -13.56 -12.45
N GLY A 135 -5.58 -13.70 -11.13
CA GLY A 135 -5.42 -14.98 -10.43
C GLY A 135 -3.98 -15.32 -10.04
N GLU A 136 -2.99 -14.58 -10.53
CA GLU A 136 -1.62 -14.65 -10.02
C GLU A 136 -1.50 -13.97 -8.64
N ILE A 137 -0.48 -14.36 -7.88
CA ILE A 137 -0.10 -13.66 -6.64
C ILE A 137 1.30 -13.10 -6.86
N ILE A 138 1.49 -11.81 -6.60
CA ILE A 138 2.80 -11.16 -6.61
C ILE A 138 3.26 -10.99 -5.17
N TYR A 139 4.40 -11.56 -4.84
CA TYR A 139 5.05 -11.34 -3.55
C TYR A 139 6.12 -10.26 -3.71
N GLU A 140 5.95 -9.15 -3.00
CA GLU A 140 6.85 -8.01 -3.06
C GLU A 140 7.75 -7.99 -1.82
N PHE A 141 9.05 -8.04 -2.03
CA PHE A 141 10.06 -8.04 -0.98
C PHE A 141 10.80 -6.71 -0.99
N TYR A 142 10.52 -5.87 -0.01
CA TYR A 142 11.21 -4.59 0.14
C TYR A 142 12.41 -4.74 1.05
N THR A 143 13.54 -4.19 0.63
CA THR A 143 14.79 -4.16 1.39
C THR A 143 15.22 -2.73 1.62
N VAL A 144 16.04 -2.51 2.65
CA VAL A 144 16.64 -1.22 2.95
C VAL A 144 18.13 -1.47 3.18
N ASP A 145 18.98 -0.79 2.42
CA ASP A 145 20.43 -0.91 2.56
C ASP A 145 20.98 -0.09 3.74
N SER A 146 22.29 -0.16 3.98
CA SER A 146 22.94 0.59 5.07
C SER A 146 22.89 2.12 4.91
N ALA A 147 22.63 2.62 3.70
CA ALA A 147 22.47 4.04 3.41
C ALA A 147 21.00 4.50 3.52
N GLY A 148 20.07 3.58 3.80
CA GLY A 148 18.64 3.86 3.86
C GLY A 148 17.95 3.81 2.50
N GLN A 149 18.63 3.34 1.44
CA GLN A 149 18.03 3.21 0.12
C GLN A 149 17.13 1.98 0.08
N GLU A 150 15.88 2.19 -0.34
CA GLU A 150 14.92 1.11 -0.54
C GLU A 150 15.11 0.44 -1.91
N ALA A 151 14.85 -0.85 -1.97
CA ALA A 151 14.74 -1.63 -3.19
C ALA A 151 13.63 -2.68 -3.08
N LYS A 152 12.97 -2.99 -4.20
CA LYS A 152 11.90 -4.00 -4.30
C LYS A 152 12.32 -5.15 -5.21
N TYR A 153 11.94 -6.37 -4.81
CA TYR A 153 12.05 -7.60 -5.60
C TYR A 153 10.69 -8.28 -5.65
N GLU A 154 10.31 -8.83 -6.80
CA GLU A 154 8.99 -9.41 -6.98
C GLU A 154 9.07 -10.86 -7.41
N VAL A 155 8.31 -11.72 -6.75
CA VAL A 155 8.15 -13.12 -7.16
C VAL A 155 6.68 -13.35 -7.49
N LYS A 156 6.41 -13.72 -8.73
CA LYS A 156 5.09 -14.13 -9.19
C LYS A 156 4.87 -15.61 -8.88
N LEU A 157 3.75 -15.93 -8.25
CA LEU A 157 3.23 -17.28 -8.08
C LEU A 157 2.00 -17.46 -8.96
N ALA A 158 2.09 -18.36 -9.94
CA ALA A 158 1.00 -18.68 -10.86
C ALA A 158 0.99 -20.17 -11.18
N ASN A 159 -0.18 -20.82 -11.13
CA ASN A 159 -0.32 -22.25 -11.45
C ASN A 159 0.68 -23.13 -10.67
N GLY A 160 0.94 -22.80 -9.40
CA GLY A 160 1.89 -23.51 -8.53
C GLY A 160 3.37 -23.26 -8.82
N THR A 161 3.70 -22.40 -9.78
CA THR A 161 5.09 -22.05 -10.14
C THR A 161 5.45 -20.66 -9.64
N ALA A 162 6.55 -20.56 -8.91
CA ALA A 162 7.13 -19.30 -8.46
C ALA A 162 8.26 -18.84 -9.38
N GLU A 163 8.25 -17.58 -9.79
CA GLU A 163 9.21 -16.98 -10.71
C GLU A 163 9.61 -15.58 -10.20
N LEU A 164 10.92 -15.34 -10.02
CA LEU A 164 11.44 -14.00 -9.76
C LEU A 164 11.29 -13.16 -11.04
N LEU A 165 10.66 -12.00 -10.91
CA LEU A 165 10.47 -11.06 -12.00
C LEU A 165 11.72 -10.18 -12.18
N ASN A 166 12.09 -9.93 -13.44
CA ASN A 166 13.18 -9.01 -13.80
C ASN A 166 12.71 -7.56 -13.98
N GLN A 167 11.40 -7.34 -13.97
CA GLN A 167 10.74 -6.05 -14.11
C GLN A 167 9.55 -6.03 -13.16
N GLU A 168 9.20 -4.84 -12.70
CA GLU A 168 8.00 -4.62 -11.88
C GLU A 168 6.74 -5.08 -12.63
N TRP A 169 5.83 -5.73 -11.90
CA TRP A 169 4.53 -6.13 -12.39
C TRP A 169 3.70 -4.92 -12.86
N GLN A 170 2.92 -5.12 -13.92
CA GLN A 170 2.06 -4.09 -14.50
C GLN A 170 0.68 -4.66 -14.81
N HIS A 171 -0.37 -3.96 -14.37
CA HIS A 171 -1.77 -4.21 -14.78
C HIS A 171 -2.05 -3.64 -16.18
#